data_AF-A0A8T3MLQ6-F1
#
_entry.id   AF-A0A8T3MLQ6-F1
#
_cell.length_a   1.000
_cell.length_b   1.000
_cell.length_c   1.000
_cell.angle_alpha   90.00
_cell.angle_beta   90.00
_cell.angle_gamma   90.00
#
_symmetry.space_group_name_H-M   'P 1'
#
loop_
_entity.id
_entity.type
_entity.pdbx_description
1 polymer ?
#
loop_
_entity_poly.entity_id
_entity_poly.type
_entity_poly.pdbx_seq_one_letter_code
_entity_poly.pdbx_strand_id
1 'polypeptide(L)' 'MHRPGVGTGTVVGVGASVGNGASVGRGVAVGSGASVGNGASVGNGASVGRGVAVGSGASVGNGASVGRGTVGVGASVG' A
#
# COMPACT_ATOMS: atom_id res chain seq x y z
N MET A 1 -14.12 10.41 -10.08
CA MET A 1 -13.18 9.53 -10.82
C MET A 1 -11.85 9.50 -10.05
N HIS A 2 -11.68 8.64 -9.04
CA HIS A 2 -10.40 8.54 -8.32
C HIS A 2 -9.67 7.28 -8.78
N ARG A 3 -8.75 7.44 -9.74
CA ARG A 3 -7.87 6.35 -10.18
C ARG A 3 -6.81 6.10 -9.11
N PRO A 4 -6.42 4.83 -8.88
CA PRO A 4 -5.26 4.56 -8.06
C PRO A 4 -4.02 5.23 -8.65
N GLY A 5 -3.28 5.96 -7.82
CA GLY A 5 -2.04 6.63 -8.21
C GLY A 5 -0.85 5.79 -7.79
N VAL A 6 0.01 5.41 -8.72
CA VAL A 6 1.24 4.64 -8.42
C VAL A 6 2.44 5.49 -8.80
N GLY A 7 3.28 5.83 -7.82
CA GLY A 7 4.47 6.65 -8.02
C GLY A 7 5.58 5.93 -8.80
N THR A 8 6.46 6.72 -9.41
CA THR A 8 7.64 6.23 -10.12
C THR A 8 8.53 5.36 -9.23
N GLY A 9 9.08 4.29 -9.79
CA GLY A 9 9.98 3.37 -9.07
C GLY A 9 9.27 2.44 -8.09
N THR A 10 7.93 2.45 -8.05
CA THR A 10 7.15 1.52 -7.25
C THR A 10 7.12 0.15 -7.91
N VAL A 11 7.35 -0.88 -7.10
CA VAL A 11 7.33 -2.28 -7.51
C VAL A 11 6.07 -2.92 -6.97
N VAL A 12 5.30 -3.55 -7.86
CA VAL A 12 4.07 -4.27 -7.50
C VAL A 12 4.25 -5.74 -7.81
N GLY A 13 4.25 -6.56 -6.77
CA GLY A 13 4.40 -8.00 -6.87
C GLY A 13 3.22 -8.67 -7.57
N VAL A 14 3.45 -9.87 -8.09
CA VAL A 14 2.42 -10.65 -8.78
C VAL A 14 1.23 -10.92 -7.85
N GLY A 15 0.03 -10.73 -8.38
CA GLY A 15 -1.22 -10.92 -7.64
C GLY A 15 -1.48 -9.86 -6.58
N ALA A 16 -0.68 -8.80 -6.51
CA ALA A 16 -1.01 -7.65 -5.67
C ALA A 16 -2.16 -6.85 -6.27
N SER A 17 -3.01 -6.28 -5.43
CA SER A 17 -4.18 -5.50 -5.83
C SER A 17 -4.14 -4.11 -5.21
N VAL A 18 -4.59 -3.12 -5.98
CA VAL A 18 -4.68 -1.72 -5.54
C VAL A 18 -6.09 -1.23 -5.76
N GLY A 19 -6.76 -0.87 -4.67
CA GLY A 19 -8.13 -0.40 -4.64
C GLY A 19 -8.30 0.97 -5.27
N ASN A 20 -9.55 1.29 -5.62
CA ASN A 20 -9.90 2.59 -6.17
C ASN A 20 -9.58 3.72 -5.19
N GLY A 21 -9.03 4.81 -5.74
CA GLY A 21 -8.60 5.97 -4.96
C GLY A 21 -7.43 5.72 -4.00
N ALA A 22 -6.81 4.54 -4.02
CA ALA A 22 -5.58 4.32 -3.28
C ALA A 22 -4.43 5.15 -3.86
N SER A 23 -3.57 5.67 -3.00
CA SER A 23 -2.40 6.47 -3.37
C SER A 23 -1.15 5.76 -2.92
N VAL A 24 -0.29 5.38 -3.87
CA VAL A 24 0.99 4.71 -3.62
C VAL A 24 2.11 5.65 -4.04
N GLY A 25 2.95 6.02 -3.07
CA GLY A 25 4.09 6.91 -3.26
C GLY A 25 5.16 6.35 -4.19
N ARG A 26 6.25 7.10 -4.34
CA ARG A 26 7.43 6.72 -5.12
C ARG A 26 8.29 5.72 -4.36
N GLY A 27 8.91 4.80 -5.09
CA GLY A 27 9.83 3.82 -4.52
C GLY A 27 9.19 2.87 -3.51
N VAL A 28 7.87 2.63 -3.62
CA VAL A 28 7.18 1.70 -2.72
C VAL A 28 7.41 0.27 -3.19
N ALA A 29 7.62 -0.65 -2.26
CA ALA A 29 7.67 -2.07 -2.56
C ALA A 29 6.39 -2.76 -2.08
N VAL A 30 5.54 -3.21 -3.01
CA VAL A 30 4.33 -3.99 -2.71
C VAL A 30 4.62 -5.47 -3.00
N GLY A 31 4.62 -6.29 -1.96
CA GLY A 31 4.90 -7.71 -2.05
C GLY A 31 3.83 -8.47 -2.84
N SER A 32 4.20 -9.66 -3.33
CA SER A 32 3.26 -10.51 -4.09
C SER A 32 2.05 -10.89 -3.22
N GLY A 33 0.86 -10.87 -3.81
CA GLY A 33 -0.41 -11.14 -3.12
C GLY A 33 -0.81 -10.11 -2.06
N ALA A 34 -0.10 -8.97 -1.97
CA ALA A 34 -0.51 -7.89 -1.07
C ALA A 34 -1.74 -7.16 -1.61
N SER A 35 -2.58 -6.64 -0.73
CA SER A 35 -3.80 -5.93 -1.12
C SER A 35 -3.82 -4.54 -0.51
N VAL A 36 -3.99 -3.52 -1.33
CA VAL A 36 -4.13 -2.12 -0.89
C VAL A 36 -5.60 -1.74 -1.03
N GLY A 37 -6.25 -1.46 0.10
CA GLY A 37 -7.68 -1.14 0.15
C GLY A 37 -8.05 0.17 -0.54
N ASN A 38 -9.34 0.37 -0.76
CA ASN A 38 -9.85 1.59 -1.38
C ASN A 38 -9.53 2.83 -0.52
N GLY A 39 -9.04 3.89 -1.15
CA GLY A 39 -8.65 5.13 -0.45
C GLY A 39 -7.46 4.97 0.51
N ALA A 40 -6.76 3.84 0.51
CA ALA A 40 -5.57 3.67 1.33
C ALA A 40 -4.41 4.51 0.78
N SER A 41 -3.55 5.00 1.67
CA SER A 41 -2.39 5.81 1.32
C SER A 41 -1.11 5.10 1.74
N VAL A 42 -0.16 4.95 0.83
CA VAL A 42 1.16 4.35 1.07
C VAL A 42 2.21 5.39 0.75
N GLY A 43 2.97 5.80 1.76
CA GLY A 43 3.99 6.84 1.66
C GLY A 43 5.17 6.46 0.78
N ASN A 44 5.98 7.45 0.40
CA ASN A 44 7.19 7.24 -0.38
C ASN A 44 8.19 6.35 0.38
N GLY A 45 8.83 5.43 -0.33
CA GLY A 45 9.82 4.51 0.24
C GLY A 45 9.24 3.48 1.23
N ALA A 46 7.93 3.39 1.36
CA ALA A 46 7.29 2.40 2.21
C ALA A 46 7.41 0.98 1.62
N SER A 47 7.31 -0.03 2.47
CA SER A 47 7.29 -1.43 2.06
C SER A 47 6.09 -2.18 2.64
N VAL A 48 5.39 -2.91 1.78
CA VAL A 48 4.26 -3.77 2.09
C VAL A 48 4.70 -5.20 1.79
N GLY A 49 4.75 -6.04 2.82
CA GLY A 49 5.21 -7.42 2.73
C GLY A 49 4.31 -8.31 1.86
N ARG A 50 4.82 -9.49 1.53
CA ARG A 50 4.07 -10.51 0.79
C ARG A 50 2.81 -10.92 1.56
N GLY A 51 1.66 -10.88 0.89
CA GLY A 51 0.36 -11.26 1.49
C GLY A 51 -0.18 -10.29 2.54
N VAL A 52 0.41 -9.10 2.69
CA VAL A 52 -0.10 -8.07 3.61
C VAL A 52 -1.35 -7.43 3.02
N ALA A 53 -2.38 -7.27 3.85
CA ALA A 53 -3.57 -6.50 3.50
C ALA A 53 -3.54 -5.15 4.20
N VAL A 54 -3.56 -4.08 3.42
CA VAL A 54 -3.75 -2.70 3.87
C VAL A 54 -5.24 -2.39 3.74
N GLY A 55 -5.91 -2.14 4.85
CA GLY A 55 -7.34 -1.87 4.89
C GLY A 55 -7.74 -0.60 4.12
N SER A 56 -9.02 -0.50 3.77
CA SER A 56 -9.55 0.72 3.16
C SER A 56 -9.35 1.94 4.07
N GLY A 57 -8.96 3.07 3.48
CA GLY A 57 -8.65 4.30 4.22
C GLY A 57 -7.45 4.21 5.16
N ALA A 58 -6.71 3.10 5.18
CA ALA A 58 -5.52 2.96 6.00
C ALA A 58 -4.36 3.80 5.43
N SER A 59 -3.44 4.21 6.30
CA SER A 59 -2.30 5.06 5.96
C SER A 59 -1.00 4.38 6.38
N VAL A 60 -0.07 4.22 5.45
CA VAL A 60 1.29 3.74 5.70
C VAL A 60 2.22 4.94 5.47
N GLY A 61 3.00 5.29 6.49
CA GLY A 61 3.90 6.43 6.50
C GLY A 61 5.04 6.32 5.49
N ASN A 62 5.72 7.44 5.25
CA ASN A 62 6.92 7.45 4.42
C ASN A 62 8.03 6.62 5.09
N GLY A 63 8.63 5.68 4.37
CA GLY A 63 9.64 4.77 4.90
C GLY A 63 9.12 3.68 5.86
N ALA A 64 7.81 3.66 6.14
CA ALA A 64 7.21 2.65 7.01
C ALA A 64 7.24 1.28 6.35
N SER A 65 7.41 0.24 7.16
CA SER A 65 7.60 -1.14 6.69
C SER A 65 6.61 -2.08 7.36
N VAL A 66 5.67 -2.62 6.59
CA VAL A 66 4.70 -3.62 7.06
C VAL A 66 5.15 -4.99 6.60
N GLY A 67 5.96 -5.67 7.42
CA GLY A 67 6.57 -6.95 7.03
C GLY A 67 5.62 -8.16 7.06
N ARG A 68 4.68 -8.20 8.00
CA ARG A 68 3.70 -9.29 8.19
C ARG A 68 2.43 -8.75 8.84
N GLY A 69 1.30 -9.39 8.54
CA GLY A 69 0.00 -9.07 9.14
C GLY A 69 -0.87 -8.18 8.26
N THR A 70 -1.76 -7.43 8.89
CA THR A 70 -2.75 -6.58 8.22
C THR A 70 -2.75 -5.19 8.84
N VAL A 71 -2.79 -4.15 8.01
CA VAL A 71 -3.12 -2.80 8.47
C VAL A 71 -4.65 -2.71 8.50
N GLY A 72 -5.22 -2.46 9.68
CA GLY A 72 -6.66 -2.35 9.84
C GLY A 72 -7.28 -1.24 8.99
N VAL A 73 -8.59 -1.32 8.74
CA VAL A 73 -9.35 -0.26 8.08
C VAL A 73 -9.21 1.04 8.87
N GLY A 74 -8.79 2.13 8.21
CA GLY A 74 -8.53 3.43 8.85
C GLY A 74 -7.34 3.46 9.81
N ALA A 75 -6.54 2.39 9.90
CA ALA A 75 -5.36 2.37 10.76
C ALA A 75 -4.20 3.12 10.11
N SER A 76 -3.33 3.68 10.96
CA SER A 76 -2.16 4.44 10.55
C SER A 76 -0.90 3.74 11.04
N VAL A 77 0.03 3.46 10.14
CA VAL A 77 1.37 2.94 10.44
C VAL A 77 2.36 4.06 10.17
N GLY A 78 3.14 4.44 11.18
CA GLY A 78 4.21 5.45 11.09
C GLY A 78 5.54 4.85 10.69
#